data_AF-A2FR24-F1
#
_entry.id   AF-A2FR24-F1
#
_cell.length_a   1.000
_cell.length_b   1.000
_cell.length_c   1.000
_cell.angle_alpha   90.00
_cell.angle_beta   90.00
_cell.angle_gamma   90.00
#
_symmetry.space_group_name_H-M   'P 1'
#
loop_
_entity.id
_entity.type
_entity.pdbx_description
1 polymer ?
#
loop_
_entity_poly.entity_id
_entity_poly.type
_entity_poly.pdbx_seq_one_letter_code
_entity_poly.pdbx_strand_id
1 'polypeptide(L)'
;MNIAQFHIIEKQGCDLPKDPPPPDALEAPPVIDPDQDFKSFNIQPLVTASSAQEETKTRDEIYIHMRQYCLNHDKTEKRSKFVDEHYQAIKNILYHGNLEEIKELYKKRHEWRTKAHEIRKDDFPICKVDTCIHIALPGSEYCANHILLDPNQKLFVQCPHCKRPYPKNGECLTCV
;
A
#
# COMPACT_ATOMS: atom_id res chain seq x y z
N MET A 1 -27.11 -6.79 -12.75
CA MET A 1 -26.24 -6.58 -13.93
C MET A 1 -26.86 -5.50 -14.78
N ASN A 2 -26.08 -4.53 -15.24
CA ASN A 2 -26.58 -3.47 -16.10
C ASN A 2 -26.82 -4.01 -17.53
N ILE A 3 -27.80 -3.49 -18.25
CA ILE A 3 -28.17 -3.79 -19.66
C ILE A 3 -26.93 -3.79 -20.57
N ALA A 4 -25.97 -2.89 -20.35
CA ALA A 4 -24.72 -2.83 -21.11
C ALA A 4 -23.87 -4.11 -20.98
N GLN A 5 -23.86 -4.74 -19.80
CA GLN A 5 -23.12 -5.99 -19.56
C GLN A 5 -23.80 -7.17 -20.25
N PHE A 6 -25.13 -7.20 -20.27
CA PHE A 6 -25.91 -8.23 -20.97
C PHE A 6 -25.64 -8.24 -22.47
N HIS A 7 -25.60 -7.07 -23.12
CA HIS A 7 -25.29 -6.96 -24.54
C HIS A 7 -23.88 -7.44 -24.90
N ILE A 8 -22.90 -7.23 -24.02
CA ILE A 8 -21.53 -7.71 -24.25
C ILE A 8 -21.47 -9.24 -24.09
N ILE A 9 -22.15 -9.80 -23.09
CA ILE A 9 -22.22 -11.25 -22.86
C ILE A 9 -22.93 -11.95 -24.03
N GLU A 10 -24.04 -11.38 -24.50
CA GLU A 10 -24.79 -11.90 -25.65
C GLU A 10 -23.99 -11.82 -26.96
N LYS A 11 -23.29 -10.70 -27.21
CA LYS A 11 -22.41 -10.53 -28.38
C LYS A 11 -21.25 -11.54 -28.43
N GLN A 12 -20.84 -12.07 -27.28
CA GLN A 12 -19.79 -13.09 -27.16
C GLN A 12 -20.35 -14.53 -27.24
N GLY A 13 -21.65 -14.70 -27.51
CA GLY A 13 -22.28 -16.01 -27.70
C GLY A 13 -22.55 -16.78 -26.41
N CYS A 14 -22.63 -16.08 -25.27
CA CYS A 14 -23.02 -16.67 -23.99
C CYS A 14 -24.55 -16.60 -23.82
N ASP A 15 -25.14 -17.71 -23.37
CA ASP A 15 -26.56 -17.78 -23.07
C ASP A 15 -26.87 -16.95 -21.80
N LEU A 16 -27.81 -16.00 -21.93
CA LEU A 16 -28.25 -15.20 -20.79
C LEU A 16 -29.15 -16.03 -19.87
N PRO A 17 -29.02 -15.89 -18.53
CA PRO A 17 -29.98 -16.48 -17.61
C PRO A 17 -31.40 -15.98 -17.95
N LYS A 18 -32.32 -16.91 -18.20
CA LYS A 18 -33.73 -16.61 -18.45
C LYS A 18 -34.51 -16.34 -17.16
N ASP A 19 -33.99 -16.85 -16.06
CA ASP A 19 -34.60 -16.70 -14.75
C ASP A 19 -34.26 -15.34 -14.14
N PRO A 20 -35.23 -14.67 -13.49
CA PRO A 20 -34.96 -13.44 -12.78
C PRO A 20 -33.95 -13.68 -11.65
N PRO A 21 -33.11 -12.69 -11.32
CA PRO A 21 -32.21 -12.82 -10.18
C PRO A 21 -33.00 -13.03 -8.88
N PRO A 22 -32.39 -13.68 -7.86
CA PRO A 22 -32.99 -13.79 -6.53
C PRO A 22 -33.42 -12.43 -5.98
N PRO A 23 -34.52 -12.35 -5.22
CA PRO A 23 -35.06 -11.08 -4.71
C PRO A 23 -34.13 -10.35 -3.73
N ASP A 24 -33.14 -11.04 -3.17
CA ASP A 24 -32.09 -10.52 -2.29
C ASP A 24 -30.77 -10.20 -3.01
N ALA A 25 -30.73 -10.31 -4.34
CA ALA A 25 -29.54 -10.04 -5.11
C ALA A 25 -29.16 -8.55 -5.03
N LEU A 26 -27.93 -8.27 -4.57
CA LEU A 26 -27.37 -6.92 -4.58
C LEU A 26 -27.02 -6.49 -6.01
N GLU A 27 -27.49 -5.32 -6.41
CA GLU A 27 -27.10 -4.72 -7.69
C GLU A 27 -25.64 -4.25 -7.64
N ALA A 28 -24.78 -4.89 -8.45
CA ALA A 28 -23.42 -4.41 -8.66
C ALA A 28 -23.43 -3.23 -9.64
N PRO A 29 -22.65 -2.15 -9.39
CA PRO A 29 -22.50 -1.05 -10.33
C PRO A 29 -21.93 -1.54 -11.67
N PRO A 30 -22.26 -0.89 -12.79
CA PRO A 30 -21.74 -1.24 -14.10
C PRO A 30 -20.21 -1.10 -14.09
N VAL A 31 -19.50 -2.22 -14.28
CA VAL A 31 -18.03 -2.26 -14.38
C VAL A 31 -17.57 -1.86 -15.79
N ILE A 32 -18.50 -1.76 -16.74
CA ILE A 32 -18.22 -1.49 -18.14
C ILE A 32 -18.88 -0.16 -18.50
N ASP A 33 -18.06 0.80 -18.95
CA ASP A 33 -18.52 2.04 -19.57
C ASP A 33 -19.05 1.71 -20.98
N PRO A 34 -20.34 1.94 -21.27
CA PRO A 34 -20.93 1.63 -22.58
C PRO A 34 -20.37 2.49 -23.72
N ASP A 35 -19.75 3.64 -23.41
CA ASP A 35 -19.25 4.60 -24.39
C ASP A 35 -17.75 4.40 -24.71
N GLN A 36 -17.06 3.53 -23.97
CA GLN A 36 -15.69 3.13 -24.29
C GLN A 36 -15.65 1.83 -25.09
N ASP A 37 -14.89 1.83 -26.19
CA ASP A 37 -14.44 0.58 -26.82
C ASP A 37 -13.77 -0.29 -25.75
N PHE A 38 -14.41 -1.40 -25.42
CA PHE A 38 -13.95 -2.35 -24.41
C PHE A 38 -12.64 -3.02 -24.86
N LYS A 39 -11.51 -2.34 -24.65
CA LYS A 39 -10.19 -2.72 -25.20
C LYS A 39 -9.38 -3.68 -24.34
N SER A 40 -9.90 -4.14 -23.20
CA SER A 40 -9.12 -4.92 -22.24
C SER A 40 -9.89 -6.13 -21.70
N PHE A 41 -10.12 -7.11 -22.56
CA PHE A 41 -10.08 -8.51 -22.16
C PHE A 41 -8.61 -8.96 -22.01
N ASN A 42 -7.77 -8.17 -21.31
CA ASN A 42 -6.43 -8.65 -21.04
C ASN A 42 -6.46 -9.58 -19.82
N ILE A 43 -6.98 -10.79 -20.06
CA ILE A 43 -6.81 -11.95 -19.18
C ILE A 43 -5.38 -12.50 -19.28
N GLN A 44 -4.57 -12.02 -20.25
CA GLN A 44 -3.20 -12.50 -20.41
C GLN A 44 -2.36 -12.36 -19.15
N PRO A 45 -2.36 -11.27 -18.34
CA PRO A 45 -1.41 -11.13 -17.23
C PRO A 45 -1.51 -12.25 -16.18
N LEU A 46 -2.66 -12.91 -16.07
CA LEU A 46 -2.85 -14.08 -15.20
C LEU A 46 -2.53 -15.42 -15.87
N VAL A 47 -2.53 -15.47 -17.21
CA VAL A 47 -2.31 -16.69 -18.02
C VAL A 47 -0.87 -16.80 -18.54
N THR A 48 -0.18 -15.69 -18.82
CA THR A 48 1.25 -15.72 -19.22
C THR A 48 2.20 -16.04 -18.06
N ALA A 49 1.74 -16.00 -16.81
CA ALA A 49 2.54 -16.44 -15.65
C ALA A 49 2.71 -17.96 -15.58
N SER A 50 1.94 -18.74 -16.35
CA SER A 50 2.06 -20.20 -16.42
C SER A 50 1.98 -20.67 -17.88
N SER A 51 3.10 -20.56 -18.60
CA SER A 51 3.46 -21.38 -19.78
C SER A 51 2.37 -21.66 -20.85
N ALA A 52 2.56 -21.04 -22.02
CA ALA A 52 2.20 -21.48 -23.37
C ALA A 52 1.22 -22.67 -23.51
N GLN A 53 -0.08 -22.40 -23.69
CA GLN A 53 -1.00 -23.24 -24.48
C GLN A 53 -2.29 -22.48 -24.81
N GLU A 54 -2.70 -22.51 -26.08
CA GLU A 54 -4.05 -22.15 -26.53
C GLU A 54 -5.00 -23.32 -26.25
N GLU A 55 -5.45 -23.46 -25.00
CA GLU A 55 -6.60 -24.34 -24.71
C GLU A 55 -7.89 -23.55 -24.93
N THR A 56 -8.75 -24.09 -25.78
CA THR A 56 -10.13 -23.59 -25.99
C THR A 56 -10.88 -23.76 -24.68
N LYS A 57 -10.86 -22.71 -23.85
CA LYS A 57 -11.54 -22.70 -22.56
C LYS A 57 -13.02 -23.01 -22.75
N THR A 58 -13.53 -23.94 -21.97
CA THR A 58 -14.96 -24.25 -21.89
C THR A 58 -15.74 -23.01 -21.45
N ARG A 59 -17.03 -22.92 -21.82
CA ARG A 59 -17.91 -21.79 -21.44
C ARG A 59 -17.90 -21.54 -19.92
N ASP A 60 -17.83 -22.61 -19.13
CA ASP A 60 -17.80 -22.54 -17.66
C ASP A 60 -16.52 -21.89 -17.14
N GLU A 61 -15.37 -22.16 -17.74
CA GLU A 61 -14.10 -21.53 -17.37
C GLU A 61 -14.09 -20.03 -17.68
N ILE A 62 -14.67 -19.64 -18.81
CA ILE A 62 -14.85 -18.22 -19.17
C ILE A 62 -15.72 -17.52 -18.11
N TYR A 63 -16.83 -18.14 -17.69
CA TYR A 63 -17.72 -17.60 -16.66
C TYR A 63 -17.01 -17.47 -15.30
N ILE A 64 -16.30 -18.50 -14.86
CA ILE A 64 -15.55 -18.50 -13.59
C ILE A 64 -14.51 -17.37 -13.58
N HIS A 65 -13.76 -17.21 -14.67
CA HIS A 65 -12.76 -16.15 -14.80
C HIS A 65 -13.38 -14.75 -14.78
N MET A 66 -14.50 -14.56 -15.48
CA MET A 66 -15.21 -13.28 -15.48
C MET A 66 -15.71 -12.92 -14.08
N ARG A 67 -16.26 -13.90 -13.35
CA ARG A 67 -16.67 -13.70 -11.95
C ARG A 67 -15.48 -13.35 -11.05
N GLN A 68 -14.35 -14.05 -11.17
CA GLN A 68 -13.13 -13.76 -10.41
C GLN A 68 -12.59 -12.36 -10.73
N TYR A 69 -12.58 -11.97 -12.00
CA TYR A 69 -12.18 -10.63 -12.43
C TYR A 69 -13.04 -9.56 -11.77
N CYS A 70 -14.38 -9.67 -11.85
CA CYS A 70 -15.28 -8.69 -11.24
C CYS A 70 -15.08 -8.59 -9.73
N LEU A 71 -14.92 -9.73 -9.04
CA LEU A 71 -14.65 -9.73 -7.59
C LEU A 71 -13.31 -9.09 -7.25
N ASN A 72 -12.27 -9.35 -8.02
CA ASN A 72 -10.94 -8.75 -7.81
C ASN A 72 -10.93 -7.27 -8.15
N HIS A 73 -11.65 -6.84 -9.19
CA HIS A 73 -11.81 -5.45 -9.55
C HIS A 73 -12.50 -4.67 -8.44
N ASP A 74 -13.66 -5.14 -7.95
CA ASP A 74 -14.38 -4.51 -6.85
C ASP A 74 -13.52 -4.43 -5.56
N LYS A 75 -12.81 -5.51 -5.23
CA LYS A 75 -11.85 -5.51 -4.10
C LYS A 75 -10.73 -4.49 -4.29
N THR A 76 -10.18 -4.39 -5.49
CA THR A 76 -9.08 -3.47 -5.81
C THR A 76 -9.55 -2.03 -5.76
N GLU A 77 -10.73 -1.75 -6.32
CA GLU A 77 -11.32 -0.41 -6.32
C GLU A 77 -11.63 0.05 -4.89
N LYS A 78 -12.27 -0.81 -4.07
CA LYS A 78 -12.51 -0.53 -2.64
C LYS A 78 -11.22 -0.26 -1.88
N ARG A 79 -10.19 -1.08 -2.11
CA ARG A 79 -8.87 -0.88 -1.49
C ARG A 79 -8.23 0.43 -1.97
N SER A 80 -8.33 0.76 -3.25
CA SER A 80 -7.77 1.98 -3.81
C SER A 80 -8.45 3.22 -3.23
N LYS A 81 -9.78 3.24 -3.14
CA LYS A 81 -10.55 4.32 -2.51
C LYS A 81 -10.15 4.51 -1.04
N PHE A 82 -10.10 3.42 -0.29
CA PHE A 82 -9.65 3.44 1.11
C PHE A 82 -8.23 4.01 1.27
N VAL A 83 -7.28 3.57 0.43
CA VAL A 83 -5.90 4.08 0.46
C VAL A 83 -5.84 5.57 0.10
N ASP A 84 -6.59 6.00 -0.92
CA ASP A 84 -6.62 7.40 -1.34
C ASP A 84 -7.24 8.30 -0.26
N GLU A 85 -8.34 7.89 0.37
CA GLU A 85 -8.95 8.62 1.50
C GLU A 85 -7.95 8.84 2.64
N HIS A 86 -7.21 7.79 3.04
CA HIS A 86 -6.17 7.90 4.06
C HIS A 86 -5.00 8.78 3.61
N TYR A 87 -4.60 8.68 2.34
CA TYR A 87 -3.54 9.51 1.77
C TYR A 87 -3.94 11.00 1.80
N GLN A 88 -5.16 11.34 1.37
CA GLN A 88 -5.66 12.72 1.41
C GLN A 88 -5.79 13.22 2.85
N ALA A 89 -6.22 12.39 3.79
CA ALA A 89 -6.30 12.76 5.20
C ALA A 89 -4.92 13.13 5.77
N ILE A 90 -3.89 12.31 5.52
CA ILE A 90 -2.51 12.60 5.93
C ILE A 90 -2.02 13.89 5.26
N LYS A 91 -2.28 14.03 3.97
CA LYS A 91 -1.90 15.21 3.19
C LYS A 91 -2.51 16.49 3.79
N ASN A 92 -3.80 16.45 4.13
CA ASN A 92 -4.49 17.57 4.75
C ASN A 92 -3.86 17.96 6.10
N ILE A 93 -3.53 17.00 6.96
CA ILE A 93 -2.84 17.27 8.23
C ILE A 93 -1.46 17.90 7.98
N LEU A 94 -0.70 17.44 6.97
CA LEU A 94 0.62 17.99 6.69
C LEU A 94 0.58 19.44 6.17
N TYR A 95 -0.46 19.83 5.43
CA TYR A 95 -0.58 21.18 4.87
C TYR A 95 -1.32 22.16 5.79
N HIS A 96 -2.31 21.69 6.53
CA HIS A 96 -3.24 22.55 7.28
C HIS A 96 -3.34 22.20 8.77
N GLY A 97 -2.77 21.07 9.20
CA GLY A 97 -2.80 20.64 10.58
C GLY A 97 -1.86 21.46 11.47
N ASN A 98 -2.10 21.36 12.77
CA ASN A 98 -1.26 21.98 13.79
C ASN A 98 -0.08 21.08 14.19
N LEU A 99 0.82 21.62 15.01
CA LEU A 99 2.05 20.92 15.43
C LEU A 99 1.78 19.59 16.15
N GLU A 100 0.74 19.52 16.98
CA GLU A 100 0.39 18.30 17.71
C GLU A 100 -0.15 17.22 16.78
N GLU A 101 -0.97 17.59 15.78
CA GLU A 101 -1.44 16.64 14.76
C GLU A 101 -0.29 16.07 13.93
N ILE A 102 0.66 16.93 13.55
CA ILE A 102 1.87 16.50 12.84
C ILE A 102 2.69 15.56 13.73
N LYS A 103 2.91 15.92 15.00
CA LYS A 103 3.65 15.09 15.95
C LYS A 103 3.00 13.70 16.11
N GLU A 104 1.68 13.64 16.16
CA GLU A 104 0.93 12.40 16.23
C GLU A 104 1.09 11.55 14.96
N LEU A 105 1.17 12.16 13.78
CA LEU A 105 1.51 11.43 12.55
C LEU A 105 2.90 10.78 12.64
N TYR A 106 3.89 11.49 13.17
CA TYR A 106 5.24 10.94 13.34
C TYR A 106 5.27 9.79 14.35
N LYS A 107 4.48 9.86 15.42
CA LYS A 107 4.31 8.75 16.38
C LYS A 107 3.71 7.52 15.74
N LYS A 108 2.61 7.67 15.02
CA LYS A 108 1.98 6.56 14.27
C LYS A 108 2.95 5.94 13.27
N ARG A 109 3.74 6.78 12.59
CA ARG A 109 4.77 6.32 11.66
C ARG A 109 5.88 5.53 12.36
N HIS A 110 6.33 5.98 13.53
CA HIS A 110 7.29 5.28 14.37
C HIS A 110 6.74 3.91 14.79
N GLU A 111 5.54 3.85 15.37
CA GLU A 111 4.89 2.60 15.78
C GLU A 111 4.75 1.60 14.63
N TRP A 112 4.31 2.08 13.46
CA TRP A 112 4.18 1.24 12.28
C TRP A 112 5.52 0.66 11.84
N ARG A 113 6.58 1.47 11.85
CA ARG A 113 7.93 1.02 11.50
C ARG A 113 8.46 0.00 12.50
N THR A 114 8.25 0.22 13.79
CA THR A 114 8.62 -0.72 14.87
C THR A 114 7.94 -2.06 14.65
N LYS A 115 6.61 -2.09 14.49
CA LYS A 115 5.85 -3.32 14.22
C LYS A 115 6.31 -4.04 12.95
N ALA A 116 6.67 -3.29 11.90
CA ALA A 116 7.15 -3.88 10.65
C ALA A 116 8.50 -4.61 10.82
N HIS A 117 9.37 -4.16 11.73
CA HIS A 117 10.61 -4.85 12.08
C HIS A 117 10.35 -6.05 13.00
N GLU A 118 9.45 -5.92 13.98
CA GLU A 118 9.02 -7.03 14.85
C GLU A 118 8.44 -8.21 14.05
N ILE A 119 7.59 -7.92 13.04
CA ILE A 119 7.02 -8.94 12.16
C ILE A 119 8.10 -9.63 11.33
N ARG A 120 9.10 -8.87 10.85
CA ARG A 120 10.20 -9.41 10.04
C ARG A 120 11.22 -10.20 10.85
N LYS A 121 11.28 -10.00 12.17
CA LYS A 121 12.27 -10.62 13.09
C LYS A 121 13.70 -10.40 12.61
N ASP A 122 13.99 -9.17 12.17
CA ASP A 122 15.26 -8.82 11.54
C ASP A 122 16.28 -8.18 12.50
N ASP A 123 16.01 -8.18 13.82
CA ASP A 123 16.87 -7.62 14.88
C ASP A 123 17.35 -6.17 14.65
N PHE A 124 16.56 -5.39 13.91
CA PHE A 124 16.80 -3.96 13.69
C PHE A 124 15.82 -3.10 14.51
N PRO A 125 16.08 -2.87 15.81
CA PRO A 125 15.20 -2.05 16.65
C PRO A 125 15.15 -0.60 16.14
N ILE A 126 14.00 0.03 16.24
CA ILE A 126 13.83 1.45 15.92
C ILE A 126 14.25 2.31 17.11
N CYS A 127 14.82 3.48 16.82
CA CYS A 127 15.23 4.48 17.80
C CYS A 127 14.14 4.78 18.83
N LYS A 128 14.49 4.80 20.12
CA LYS A 128 13.59 5.02 21.26
C LYS A 128 12.81 6.35 21.25
N VAL A 129 13.26 7.34 20.47
CA VAL A 129 12.52 8.58 20.28
C VAL A 129 11.25 8.29 19.50
N ASP A 130 10.09 8.51 20.12
CA ASP A 130 8.75 8.15 19.66
C ASP A 130 8.32 8.75 18.31
N THR A 131 9.06 9.73 17.79
CA THR A 131 8.81 10.38 16.49
C THR A 131 9.87 10.02 15.44
N CYS A 132 10.85 9.19 15.80
CA CYS A 132 11.98 8.83 14.95
C CYS A 132 11.79 7.46 14.30
N ILE A 133 11.95 7.36 12.99
CA ILE A 133 11.80 6.09 12.25
C ILE A 133 13.12 5.40 11.92
N HIS A 134 14.23 5.96 12.37
CA HIS A 134 15.56 5.44 12.06
C HIS A 134 15.88 4.25 12.96
N ILE A 135 16.59 3.27 12.40
CA ILE A 135 17.09 2.11 13.13
C ILE A 135 18.10 2.58 14.19
N ALA A 136 18.03 1.98 15.37
CA ALA A 136 18.98 2.23 16.45
C ALA A 136 20.36 1.63 16.12
N LEU A 137 21.42 2.24 16.62
CA LEU A 137 22.77 1.71 16.43
C LEU A 137 22.96 0.43 17.25
N PRO A 138 23.76 -0.54 16.77
CA PRO A 138 24.08 -1.73 17.55
C PRO A 138 24.62 -1.38 18.95
N GLY A 139 24.02 -1.96 19.99
CA GLY A 139 24.38 -1.68 21.38
C GLY A 139 23.80 -0.39 21.97
N SER A 140 22.95 0.33 21.23
CA SER A 140 22.24 1.53 21.70
C SER A 140 20.74 1.40 21.43
N GLU A 141 19.92 2.11 22.20
CA GLU A 141 18.49 2.27 21.92
C GLU A 141 18.22 3.45 20.96
N TYR A 142 19.26 4.18 20.53
CA TYR A 142 19.14 5.40 19.73
C TYR A 142 19.81 5.27 18.37
N CYS A 143 19.23 5.94 17.36
CA CYS A 143 19.85 6.06 16.03
C CYS A 143 21.00 7.07 16.06
N ALA A 144 21.79 7.12 14.99
CA ALA A 144 22.91 8.06 14.85
C ALA A 144 22.53 9.54 15.08
N ASN A 145 21.30 9.95 14.70
CA ASN A 145 20.84 11.33 14.89
C ASN A 145 20.47 11.66 16.34
N HIS A 146 20.12 10.65 17.14
CA HIS A 146 19.72 10.79 18.54
C HIS A 146 20.71 10.16 19.51
N ILE A 147 21.89 9.73 19.02
CA ILE A 147 22.87 8.99 19.81
C ILE A 147 23.34 9.77 21.04
N LEU A 148 23.33 11.11 20.99
CA LEU A 148 23.68 11.95 22.14
C LEU A 148 22.69 11.86 23.32
N LEU A 149 21.51 11.25 23.13
CA LEU A 149 20.57 10.94 24.21
C LEU A 149 20.92 9.65 24.95
N ASP A 150 21.84 8.84 24.42
CA ASP A 150 22.32 7.63 25.07
C ASP A 150 23.38 7.99 26.13
N PRO A 151 23.11 7.79 27.43
CA PRO A 151 24.09 8.09 28.48
C PRO A 151 25.31 7.15 28.47
N ASN A 152 25.21 5.99 27.83
CA ASN A 152 26.28 4.99 27.79
C ASN A 152 27.20 5.15 26.57
N GLN A 153 26.78 5.90 25.55
CA GLN A 153 27.60 6.09 24.35
C GLN A 153 28.78 7.03 24.62
N LYS A 154 29.95 6.70 24.06
CA LYS A 154 31.20 7.47 24.23
C LYS A 154 31.88 7.84 22.90
N LEU A 155 31.27 7.46 21.78
CA LEU A 155 31.88 7.50 20.45
C LEU A 155 31.47 8.74 19.65
N PHE A 156 30.36 9.39 20.01
CA PHE A 156 29.83 10.56 19.34
C PHE A 156 29.86 11.77 20.26
N VAL A 157 30.02 12.95 19.66
CA VAL A 157 29.96 14.25 20.32
C VAL A 157 29.12 15.21 19.48
N GLN A 158 28.66 16.31 20.09
CA GLN A 158 27.85 17.31 19.38
C GLN A 158 28.75 18.32 18.66
N CYS A 159 28.52 18.55 17.37
CA CYS A 159 29.22 19.59 16.63
C CYS A 159 28.91 20.97 17.21
N PRO A 160 29.91 21.81 17.54
CA PRO A 160 29.66 23.14 18.09
C PRO A 160 28.94 24.07 17.11
N HIS A 161 29.13 23.86 15.80
CA HIS A 161 28.53 24.68 14.73
C HIS A 161 27.12 24.22 14.33
N CYS A 162 26.96 23.02 13.77
CA CYS A 162 25.67 22.54 13.25
C CYS A 162 24.82 21.77 14.27
N LYS A 163 25.33 21.55 15.49
CA LYS A 163 24.67 20.79 16.57
C LYS A 163 24.34 19.33 16.26
N ARG A 164 24.80 18.80 15.11
CA ARG A 164 24.62 17.38 14.75
C ARG A 164 25.62 16.48 15.48
N PRO A 165 25.24 15.24 15.79
CA PRO A 165 26.19 14.24 16.28
C PRO A 165 27.25 13.93 15.20
N TYR A 166 28.50 13.77 15.62
CA TYR A 166 29.59 13.28 14.78
C TYR A 166 30.56 12.41 15.60
N PRO A 167 31.36 11.54 14.98
CA PRO A 167 32.33 10.71 15.70
C PRO A 167 33.38 11.56 16.42
N LYS A 168 33.64 11.26 17.69
CA LYS A 168 34.62 11.98 18.54
C LYS A 168 36.03 12.01 17.95
N ASN A 169 36.41 10.96 17.23
CA ASN A 169 37.73 10.82 16.61
C ASN A 169 37.73 11.20 15.12
N GLY A 170 36.71 11.94 14.64
CA GLY A 170 36.59 12.33 13.25
C GLY A 170 36.10 13.77 13.09
N GLU A 171 35.91 14.17 11.84
CA GLU A 171 35.41 15.50 11.50
C GLU A 171 33.89 15.49 11.32
N CYS A 172 33.27 16.66 11.49
CA CYS A 172 31.84 16.81 11.25
C CYS A 172 31.56 16.89 9.75
N LEU A 173 31.11 15.79 9.13
CA LEU A 173 30.83 15.71 7.69
C LEU A 173 29.79 16.70 7.14
N THR A 174 29.06 17.43 8.00
CA THR A 174 28.13 18.49 7.58
C THR A 174 28.81 19.86 7.48
N CYS A 175 29.92 20.07 8.20
CA CYS A 175 30.62 21.36 8.30
C CYS A 175 32.00 21.36 7.63
N VAL A 176 32.48 20.19 7.19
CA VAL A 176 33.70 20.04 6.39
C VAL A 176 33.47 20.59 4.99
#